data_AF-D6KEZ4-F1
#
_entry.id   AF-D6KEZ4-F1
#
_cell.length_a   1.000
_cell.length_b   1.000
_cell.length_c   1.000
_cell.angle_alpha   90.00
_cell.angle_beta   90.00
_cell.angle_gamma   90.00
#
_symmetry.space_group_name_H-M   'P 1'
#
loop_
_entity.id
_entity.type
_entity.pdbx_description
1 polymer ?
#
loop_
_entity_poly.entity_id
_entity_poly.type
_entity_poly.pdbx_seq_one_letter_code
_entity_poly.pdbx_strand_id
1 'polypeptide(L)'
;MPPWYAMEAHRRPPAQVLEDALRGPLERYPGQEVSRLVVDGPARRALLEAAAQADLLVVGAHRRTSLPGLQLGLINHALLHHAPCPVAVVPQE
;
A
#
# COMPACT_ATOMS: atom_id res chain seq x y z
N MET A 1 -15.55 -2.17 -18.57
CA MET A 1 -14.82 -3.36 -18.12
C MET A 1 -15.85 -4.40 -17.66
N PRO A 2 -15.75 -5.68 -18.07
CA PRO A 2 -16.79 -6.66 -17.77
C PRO A 2 -16.87 -7.03 -16.27
N PRO A 3 -18.04 -7.43 -15.76
CA PRO A 3 -18.28 -7.68 -14.32
C PRO A 3 -17.49 -8.85 -13.72
N TRP A 4 -17.05 -9.80 -14.56
CA TRP A 4 -16.41 -11.05 -14.11
C TRP A 4 -14.94 -10.90 -13.69
N TYR A 5 -14.35 -9.71 -13.79
CA TYR A 5 -12.97 -9.44 -13.35
C TYR A 5 -12.83 -9.32 -11.81
N ALA A 6 -13.93 -9.19 -11.08
CA ALA A 6 -13.93 -9.00 -9.62
C ALA A 6 -14.06 -10.31 -8.82
N MET A 7 -14.43 -11.43 -9.46
CA MET A 7 -14.84 -12.66 -8.74
C MET A 7 -13.73 -13.68 -8.48
N GLU A 8 -12.51 -13.48 -8.98
CA GLU A 8 -11.34 -14.28 -8.58
C GLU A 8 -10.51 -13.63 -7.44
N ALA A 9 -10.98 -12.50 -6.89
CA ALA A 9 -10.19 -11.69 -5.98
C ALA A 9 -10.10 -12.27 -4.55
N HIS A 10 -8.89 -12.74 -4.23
CA HIS A 10 -8.32 -13.05 -2.92
C HIS A 10 -8.85 -14.27 -2.17
N ARG A 11 -8.06 -15.36 -2.19
CA ARG A 11 -8.16 -16.50 -1.24
C ARG A 11 -8.15 -16.11 0.24
N ARG A 12 -7.85 -14.84 0.58
CA ARG A 12 -7.71 -14.33 1.94
C ARG A 12 -8.41 -12.97 2.05
N PRO A 13 -9.31 -12.77 3.05
CA PRO A 13 -9.92 -11.47 3.31
C PRO A 13 -8.87 -10.36 3.45
N PRO A 14 -9.06 -9.14 2.89
CA PRO A 14 -8.09 -8.04 2.96
C PRO A 14 -7.65 -7.70 4.39
N ALA A 15 -8.56 -7.76 5.36
CA ALA A 15 -8.24 -7.57 6.77
C ALA A 15 -7.21 -8.60 7.27
N GLN A 16 -7.31 -9.87 6.87
CA GLN A 16 -6.32 -10.88 7.25
C GLN A 16 -4.95 -10.64 6.62
N VAL A 17 -4.90 -10.11 5.40
CA VAL A 17 -3.64 -9.73 4.75
C VAL A 17 -2.97 -8.60 5.52
N LEU A 18 -3.74 -7.60 5.96
CA LEU A 18 -3.26 -6.50 6.77
C LEU A 18 -2.72 -6.97 8.13
N GLU A 19 -3.49 -7.80 8.85
CA GLU A 19 -3.06 -8.31 10.16
C GLU A 19 -1.78 -9.15 10.08
N ASP A 20 -1.67 -10.01 9.05
CA ASP A 20 -0.46 -10.80 8.86
C ASP A 20 0.77 -9.95 8.57
N ALA A 21 0.62 -8.90 7.75
CA ALA A 21 1.71 -7.98 7.45
C ALA A 21 2.18 -7.20 8.69
N LEU A 22 1.30 -6.97 9.66
CA LEU A 22 1.60 -6.23 10.89
C LEU A 22 2.18 -7.10 12.01
N ARG A 23 2.05 -8.43 11.96
CA ARG A 23 2.49 -9.33 13.05
C ARG A 23 3.96 -9.10 13.45
N GLY A 24 4.88 -9.22 12.49
CA GLY A 24 6.31 -9.04 12.75
C GLY A 24 6.68 -7.63 13.24
N PRO A 25 6.21 -6.55 12.57
CA PRO A 25 6.45 -5.18 13.03
C PRO A 25 5.93 -4.91 14.45
N LEU A 26 4.72 -5.37 14.81
CA LEU A 26 4.14 -5.14 16.12
C LEU A 26 4.89 -5.86 17.24
N GLU A 27 5.42 -7.06 16.96
CA GLU A 27 6.30 -7.78 17.89
C GLU A 27 7.64 -7.05 18.08
N ARG A 28 8.18 -6.47 17.01
CA ARG A 28 9.48 -5.76 17.04
C ARG A 28 9.41 -4.38 17.67
N TYR A 29 8.28 -3.68 17.53
CA TYR A 29 8.07 -2.31 18.00
C TYR A 29 6.87 -2.23 18.95
N PRO A 30 6.96 -2.81 20.16
CA PRO A 30 5.86 -2.82 21.11
C PRO A 30 5.54 -1.39 21.60
N GLY A 31 4.26 -1.11 21.81
CA GLY A 31 3.78 0.16 22.35
C GLY A 31 3.57 1.28 21.33
N GLN A 32 3.87 1.05 20.04
CA GLN A 32 3.52 1.99 18.99
C GLN A 32 2.00 2.00 18.74
N GLU A 33 1.41 3.19 18.69
CA GLU A 33 0.00 3.34 18.30
C GLU A 33 -0.15 3.02 16.80
N VAL A 34 -1.03 2.05 16.49
CA VAL A 34 -1.26 1.59 15.11
C VAL A 34 -2.75 1.59 14.82
N SER A 35 -3.15 2.47 13.90
CA SER A 35 -4.48 2.45 13.28
C SER A 35 -4.45 1.56 12.03
N ARG A 36 -5.52 0.78 11.84
CA ARG A 36 -5.68 -0.18 10.75
C ARG A 36 -6.94 0.17 9.98
N LEU A 37 -6.82 0.27 8.66
CA LEU A 37 -7.95 0.63 7.82
C LEU A 37 -7.92 -0.20 6.53
N VAL A 38 -9.02 -0.91 6.29
CA VAL A 38 -9.32 -1.54 5.00
C VAL A 38 -10.40 -0.70 4.34
N VAL A 39 -10.13 -0.22 3.14
CA VAL A 39 -11.05 0.63 2.38
C VAL A 39 -11.42 -0.07 1.08
N ASP A 40 -12.71 -0.13 0.77
CA ASP A 40 -13.17 -0.55 -0.54
C ASP A 40 -13.10 0.61 -1.54
N GLY A 41 -12.56 0.33 -2.73
CA GLY A 41 -12.51 1.28 -3.84
C GLY A 41 -11.11 1.49 -4.43
N PRO A 42 -10.91 2.55 -5.24
CA PRO A 42 -9.66 2.78 -5.93
C PRO A 42 -8.54 3.16 -4.94
N ALA A 43 -7.50 2.33 -4.86
CA ALA A 43 -6.36 2.51 -3.95
C ALA A 43 -5.71 3.91 -4.07
N ARG A 44 -5.58 4.46 -5.29
CA ARG A 44 -5.10 5.83 -5.53
C ARG A 44 -5.88 6.85 -4.69
N ARG A 45 -7.21 6.77 -4.70
CA ARG A 45 -8.06 7.74 -4.01
C ARG A 45 -7.91 7.60 -2.50
N ALA A 46 -8.03 6.38 -1.99
CA ALA A 46 -7.93 6.11 -0.55
C ALA A 46 -6.57 6.55 0.02
N LEU A 47 -5.47 6.27 -0.70
CA LEU A 47 -4.13 6.65 -0.27
C LEU A 47 -3.89 8.17 -0.34
N LEU A 48 -4.44 8.88 -1.32
CA LEU A 48 -4.35 10.34 -1.38
C LEU A 48 -5.16 11.03 -0.27
N GLU A 49 -6.33 10.50 0.05
CA GLU A 49 -7.16 10.99 1.17
C GLU A 49 -6.44 10.75 2.51
N ALA A 50 -5.84 9.57 2.71
CA ALA A 50 -5.02 9.30 3.89
C ALA A 50 -3.77 10.20 3.97
N ALA A 51 -3.09 10.42 2.84
CA ALA A 51 -1.92 11.28 2.75
C ALA A 51 -2.21 12.74 3.13
N ALA A 52 -3.44 13.22 2.92
CA ALA A 52 -3.85 14.56 3.32
C ALA A 52 -3.84 14.79 4.84
N GLN A 53 -3.76 13.73 5.63
CA GLN A 53 -3.72 13.76 7.09
C GLN A 53 -2.42 13.18 7.66
N ALA A 54 -1.41 12.92 6.81
CA ALA A 54 -0.18 12.26 7.20
C ALA A 54 1.05 13.15 6.93
N ASP A 55 2.04 13.09 7.83
CA ASP A 55 3.32 13.78 7.63
C ASP A 55 4.23 13.07 6.60
N LEU A 56 4.00 11.77 6.37
CA LEU A 56 4.74 10.94 5.41
C LEU A 56 3.88 9.78 4.93
N LEU A 57 3.82 9.58 3.61
CA LEU A 57 3.22 8.39 3.00
C LEU A 57 4.31 7.38 2.61
N VAL A 58 4.23 6.16 3.13
CA VAL A 58 5.16 5.07 2.80
C VAL A 58 4.46 4.04 1.93
N VAL A 59 5.05 3.72 0.77
CA VAL A 59 4.53 2.70 -0.15
C VAL A 59 5.62 1.74 -0.62
N GLY A 60 5.24 0.48 -0.82
CA GLY A 60 6.12 -0.54 -1.38
C GLY A 60 6.31 -0.36 -2.88
N ALA A 61 7.48 -0.75 -3.40
CA ALA A 61 7.72 -0.95 -4.82
C ALA A 61 8.35 -2.33 -5.06
N HIS A 62 7.89 -3.01 -6.10
CA HIS A 62 8.48 -4.28 -6.49
C HIS A 62 9.79 -4.02 -7.23
N ARG A 63 10.83 -4.77 -6.85
CA ARG A 63 11.97 -5.01 -7.74
C ARG A 63 11.74 -6.32 -8.45
N ARG A 64 11.75 -6.29 -9.78
CA ARG A 64 11.79 -7.53 -10.57
C ARG A 64 13.26 -7.84 -10.87
N THR A 65 13.68 -9.05 -10.56
CA THR A 65 15.03 -9.56 -10.84
C THR A 65 15.45 -9.41 -12.31
N SER A 66 14.48 -9.33 -13.23
CA SER A 66 14.69 -9.29 -14.67
C SER A 66 14.93 -7.91 -15.28
N LEU A 67 14.73 -6.80 -14.55
CA LEU A 67 14.94 -5.45 -15.08
C LEU A 67 15.61 -4.52 -14.05
N PRO A 68 16.61 -3.72 -14.46
CA PRO A 68 17.24 -2.77 -13.56
C PRO A 68 16.28 -1.64 -13.18
N GLY A 69 16.26 -1.27 -11.89
CA GLY A 69 15.50 -0.11 -11.37
C GLY A 69 14.28 -0.45 -10.52
N LEU A 70 13.58 0.60 -10.06
CA LEU A 70 12.31 0.50 -9.35
C LEU A 70 11.17 0.48 -10.36
N GLN A 71 10.29 -0.52 -10.29
CA GLN A 71 9.08 -0.52 -11.10
C GLN A 71 7.97 0.22 -10.35
N LEU A 72 7.80 1.49 -10.69
CA LEU A 72 6.74 2.32 -10.15
C LEU A 72 5.43 1.93 -10.84
N GLY A 73 4.59 1.18 -10.15
CA GLY A 73 3.23 0.88 -10.61
C GLY A 73 2.38 2.15 -10.71
N LEU A 74 1.22 2.05 -11.39
CA LEU A 74 0.32 3.19 -11.62
C LEU A 74 -0.07 3.93 -10.32
N ILE A 75 -0.23 3.20 -9.22
CA ILE A 75 -0.53 3.78 -7.91
C ILE A 75 0.65 4.62 -7.43
N ASN A 76 1.86 4.06 -7.37
CA ASN A 76 3.05 4.78 -6.91
C ASN A 76 3.34 6.01 -7.77
N HIS A 77 3.17 5.91 -9.09
CA HIS A 77 3.30 7.04 -9.99
C HIS A 77 2.29 8.15 -9.62
N ALA A 78 1.01 7.81 -9.47
CA ALA A 78 -0.01 8.79 -9.09
C ALA A 78 0.27 9.44 -7.73
N LEU A 79 0.76 8.69 -6.75
CA LEU A 79 1.09 9.21 -5.43
C LEU A 79 2.28 10.16 -5.49
N LEU A 80 3.34 9.81 -6.21
CA LEU A 80 4.52 10.67 -6.35
C LEU A 80 4.20 12.03 -6.99
N HIS A 81 3.18 12.09 -7.85
CA HIS A 81 2.78 13.32 -8.52
C HIS A 81 1.70 14.12 -7.80
N HIS A 82 0.94 13.51 -6.89
CA HIS A 82 -0.29 14.12 -6.36
C HIS A 82 -0.46 14.03 -4.84
N ALA A 83 0.42 13.31 -4.13
CA ALA A 83 0.33 13.26 -2.68
C ALA A 83 0.56 14.67 -2.09
N PRO A 84 -0.26 15.10 -1.12
CA PRO A 84 -0.09 16.38 -0.44
C PRO A 84 1.01 16.35 0.63
N CYS A 85 1.69 15.22 0.82
CA CYS A 85 2.78 15.03 1.75
C CYS A 85 3.96 14.28 1.08
N PRO A 86 5.16 14.30 1.69
CA PRO A 86 6.29 13.51 1.22
C PRO A 86 5.93 12.03 1.03
N VAL A 87 6.50 11.41 0.00
CA VAL A 87 6.28 9.99 -0.31
C VAL A 87 7.61 9.24 -0.26
N ALA A 88 7.69 8.23 0.61
CA ALA A 88 8.80 7.29 0.65
C ALA A 88 8.41 6.00 -0.09
N VAL A 89 9.16 5.70 -1.16
CA VAL A 89 9.00 4.45 -1.92
C VAL A 89 10.06 3.46 -1.46
N VAL A 90 9.62 2.37 -0.82
CA VAL A 90 10.51 1.36 -0.25
C VAL A 90 10.52 0.12 -1.14
N PRO A 91 11.68 -0.27 -1.72
CA PRO A 91 11.77 -1.51 -2.47
C PRO A 91 11.51 -2.72 -1.56
N GLN A 92 10.72 -3.67 -2.04
CA GLN A 92 10.66 -5.01 -1.46
C GLN A 92 11.78 -5.86 -2.07
N GLU A 93 12.51 -6.60 -1.23
CA GLU A 93 13.52 -7.58 -1.64
C GLU A 93 12.88 -8.87 -2.17
#